data_AF-A0A943CK74-F1
#
_entry.id   AF-A0A943CK74-F1
#
_cell.length_a   1.000
_cell.length_b   1.000
_cell.length_c   1.000
_cell.angle_alpha   90.00
_cell.angle_beta   90.00
_cell.angle_gamma   90.00
#
_symmetry.space_group_name_H-M   'P 1'
#
loop_
_entity.id
_entity.type
_entity.pdbx_description
1 polymer ?
#
loop_
_entity_poly.entity_id
_entity_poly.type
_entity_poly.pdbx_seq_one_letter_code
_entity_poly.pdbx_strand_id
1 'polypeptide(L)'
;MLTNKFKPTVAELREIYTELVSPTISDWSEGWEQVSKAIGHCGMYQEKAAMESFDEIIREVVKRLGFQNICLSENIVADRARFAEIYQAIKSGKEQK
;
A
#
# COMPACT_ATOMS: atom_id res chain seq x y z
N MET A 1 21.65 16.37 18.74
CA MET A 1 22.00 17.77 19.07
C MET A 1 21.01 18.67 18.37
N LEU A 2 20.32 19.57 19.07
CA LEU A 2 19.39 20.51 18.44
C LEU A 2 20.21 21.58 17.70
N THR A 3 20.05 21.64 16.37
CA THR A 3 20.79 22.55 15.48
C THR A 3 20.14 23.94 15.37
N ASN A 4 18.97 24.14 15.98
CA ASN A 4 18.20 25.36 15.82
C ASN A 4 18.51 26.37 16.94
N LYS A 5 18.78 27.63 16.56
CA LYS A 5 19.20 28.72 17.46
C LYS A 5 18.05 29.22 18.36
N PHE A 6 16.82 28.87 18.02
CA PHE A 6 15.60 29.25 18.73
C PHE A 6 14.75 28.03 19.06
N LYS A 7 13.88 28.16 20.08
CA LYS A 7 12.93 27.12 20.45
C LYS A 7 11.94 26.93 19.29
N PRO A 8 11.70 25.69 18.82
CA PRO A 8 10.75 25.46 17.75
C PRO A 8 9.35 25.89 18.19
N THR A 9 8.62 26.45 17.25
CA THR A 9 7.21 26.79 17.38
C THR A 9 6.33 25.53 17.43
N VAL A 10 5.11 25.67 17.94
CA VAL A 10 4.14 24.56 17.96
C VAL A 10 3.84 24.04 16.55
N ALA A 11 3.93 24.88 15.52
CA ALA A 11 3.77 24.46 14.13
C ALA A 11 4.94 23.58 13.67
N GLU A 12 6.19 24.00 13.90
CA GLU A 12 7.40 23.23 13.56
C GLU A 12 7.44 21.89 14.31
N LEU A 13 7.00 21.85 15.57
CA LEU A 13 6.89 20.59 16.31
C LEU A 13 5.85 19.64 15.69
N ARG A 14 4.72 20.16 15.20
CA ARG A 14 3.72 19.35 14.49
C ARG A 14 4.28 18.86 13.17
N GLU A 15 4.98 19.69 12.41
CA GLU A 15 5.61 19.30 11.15
C GLU A 15 6.66 18.21 11.35
N ILE A 16 7.59 18.39 12.30
CA ILE A 16 8.58 17.38 12.69
C ILE A 16 7.88 16.10 13.16
N TYR A 17 6.80 16.20 13.94
CA TYR A 17 6.04 15.01 14.36
C TYR A 17 5.36 14.32 13.17
N THR A 18 4.81 15.09 12.22
CA THR A 18 4.18 14.53 11.03
C THR A 18 5.22 13.86 10.15
N GLU A 19 6.40 14.44 10.00
CA GLU A 19 7.54 13.85 9.27
C GLU A 19 8.13 12.61 9.98
N LEU A 20 8.15 12.61 11.31
CA LEU A 20 8.68 11.50 12.12
C LEU A 20 7.69 10.33 12.27
N VAL A 21 6.39 10.63 12.35
CA VAL A 21 5.30 9.66 12.63
C VAL A 21 4.55 9.26 11.36
N SER A 22 4.54 10.10 10.33
CA SER A 22 4.32 9.65 8.96
C SER A 22 5.66 9.53 8.25
N PRO A 23 6.36 8.38 8.37
CA PRO A 23 7.00 7.92 7.17
C PRO A 23 5.91 7.94 6.09
N THR A 24 6.25 8.33 4.88
CA THR A 24 5.47 7.96 3.70
C THR A 24 5.53 6.43 3.59
N ILE A 25 4.89 5.75 4.54
CA ILE A 25 4.56 4.34 4.47
C ILE A 25 3.67 4.35 3.25
N SER A 26 4.20 3.90 2.11
CA SER A 26 3.34 3.41 1.03
C SER A 26 2.41 2.43 1.73
N ASP A 27 1.21 2.93 2.00
CA ASP A 27 0.30 2.33 2.94
C ASP A 27 -0.41 1.27 2.13
N TRP A 28 -0.50 0.07 2.68
CA TRP A 28 -1.19 -1.04 2.01
C TRP A 28 -2.61 -0.63 1.60
N SER A 29 -3.19 0.38 2.28
CA SER A 29 -4.45 1.02 1.96
C SER A 29 -4.48 1.69 0.58
N GLU A 30 -3.44 2.45 0.20
CA GLU A 30 -3.30 3.07 -1.13
C GLU A 30 -3.10 1.99 -2.20
N GLY A 31 -2.30 0.97 -1.90
CA GLY A 31 -2.11 -0.16 -2.80
C GLY A 31 -3.41 -0.91 -3.08
N TRP A 32 -4.26 -1.08 -2.06
CA TRP A 32 -5.59 -1.66 -2.23
C TRP A 32 -6.51 -0.79 -3.09
N GLU A 33 -6.45 0.54 -2.95
CA GLU A 33 -7.24 1.45 -3.77
C GLU A 33 -6.86 1.34 -5.26
N GLN A 34 -5.57 1.23 -5.57
CA GLN A 34 -5.10 0.99 -6.94
C GLN A 34 -5.65 -0.33 -7.50
N VAL A 35 -5.62 -1.40 -6.70
CA VAL A 35 -6.17 -2.71 -7.11
C VAL A 35 -7.68 -2.62 -7.36
N SER A 36 -8.42 -1.98 -6.47
CA SER A 36 -9.87 -1.79 -6.62
C SER A 36 -10.22 -1.02 -7.90
N LYS A 37 -9.49 0.06 -8.20
CA LYS A 37 -9.64 0.82 -9.46
C LYS A 37 -9.33 -0.04 -10.68
N ALA A 38 -8.26 -0.83 -10.63
CA ALA A 38 -7.88 -1.72 -11.72
C ALA A 38 -8.92 -2.82 -11.95
N ILE A 39 -9.55 -3.36 -10.90
CA ILE A 39 -10.66 -4.32 -11.04
C ILE A 39 -11.83 -3.67 -11.80
N GLY A 40 -12.19 -2.43 -11.45
CA GLY A 40 -13.27 -1.69 -12.12
C GLY A 40 -12.95 -1.33 -13.59
N HIS A 41 -11.67 -1.06 -13.90
CA HIS A 41 -11.25 -0.63 -15.24
C HIS A 41 -10.94 -1.80 -16.19
N CYS A 42 -10.19 -2.80 -15.71
CA CYS A 42 -9.72 -3.92 -16.52
C CYS A 42 -10.69 -5.11 -16.51
N GLY A 43 -11.37 -5.34 -15.38
CA GLY A 43 -12.18 -6.53 -15.16
C GLY A 43 -11.38 -7.84 -15.18
N MET A 44 -12.07 -8.96 -14.93
CA MET A 44 -11.42 -10.28 -14.75
C MET A 44 -10.62 -10.80 -15.94
N TYR A 45 -10.94 -10.36 -17.17
CA TYR A 45 -10.32 -10.88 -18.40
C TYR A 45 -9.02 -10.14 -18.78
N GLN A 46 -8.76 -8.98 -18.18
CA GLN A 46 -7.58 -8.17 -18.50
C GLN A 46 -6.57 -8.16 -17.35
N GLU A 47 -6.42 -9.30 -16.66
CA GLU A 47 -5.45 -9.45 -15.56
C GLU A 47 -4.04 -9.01 -15.97
N LYS A 48 -3.61 -9.35 -17.20
CA LYS A 48 -2.27 -8.97 -17.67
C LYS A 48 -2.07 -7.45 -17.70
N ALA A 49 -3.05 -6.70 -18.19
CA ALA A 49 -3.01 -5.24 -18.24
C ALA A 49 -3.07 -4.64 -16.83
N ALA A 50 -3.88 -5.22 -15.93
CA ALA A 50 -3.94 -4.81 -14.53
C ALA A 50 -2.58 -5.02 -13.83
N MET A 51 -1.96 -6.18 -14.02
CA MET A 51 -0.65 -6.51 -13.44
C MET A 51 0.46 -5.58 -13.92
N GLU A 52 0.43 -5.16 -15.19
CA GLU A 52 1.38 -4.19 -15.75
C GLU A 52 1.24 -2.79 -15.13
N SER A 53 0.04 -2.42 -14.69
CA SER A 53 -0.25 -1.14 -14.03
C SER A 53 0.21 -1.04 -12.57
N PHE A 54 0.47 -2.19 -11.92
CA PHE A 54 0.84 -2.24 -10.51
C PHE A 54 2.35 -2.13 -10.28
N ASP A 55 2.70 -1.46 -9.18
CA ASP A 55 4.04 -1.49 -8.59
C ASP A 55 4.47 -2.91 -8.21
N GLU A 56 5.77 -3.15 -8.12
CA GLU A 56 6.31 -4.50 -7.91
C GLU A 56 5.75 -5.20 -6.65
N ILE A 57 5.60 -4.47 -5.54
CA ILE A 57 5.04 -5.03 -4.30
C ILE A 57 3.57 -5.40 -4.50
N ILE A 58 2.77 -4.49 -5.07
CA ILE A 58 1.34 -4.69 -5.28
C ILE A 58 1.13 -5.86 -6.25
N ARG A 59 1.91 -5.93 -7.33
CA ARG A 59 1.88 -7.03 -8.29
C ARG A 59 2.14 -8.38 -7.63
N GLU A 60 3.13 -8.46 -6.74
CA GLU A 60 3.43 -9.68 -6.00
C GLU A 60 2.30 -10.05 -5.01
N VAL A 61 1.71 -9.07 -4.32
CA VAL A 61 0.56 -9.28 -3.42
C VAL A 61 -0.66 -9.80 -4.20
N VAL A 62 -1.03 -9.12 -5.29
CA VAL A 62 -2.17 -9.48 -6.14
C VAL A 62 -1.95 -10.84 -6.79
N LYS A 63 -0.73 -11.17 -7.19
CA LYS A 63 -0.39 -12.51 -7.71
C LYS A 63 -0.58 -13.61 -6.67
N ARG A 64 -0.29 -13.35 -5.39
CA ARG A 64 -0.51 -14.33 -4.30
C ARG A 64 -1.99 -14.49 -3.93
N LEU A 65 -2.78 -13.43 -4.04
CA LEU A 65 -4.24 -13.48 -3.84
C LEU A 65 -4.97 -14.09 -5.03
N GLY A 66 -4.50 -13.81 -6.24
CA GLY A 66 -5.14 -14.09 -7.52
C GLY A 66 -6.07 -12.95 -7.92
N PHE A 67 -5.77 -12.25 -9.01
CA PHE A 67 -6.57 -11.10 -9.45
C PHE A 67 -8.01 -11.50 -9.78
N GLN A 68 -8.19 -12.60 -10.52
CA GLN A 68 -9.52 -13.13 -10.84
C GLN A 68 -10.33 -13.51 -9.59
N ASN A 69 -9.65 -14.04 -8.56
CA ASN A 69 -10.31 -14.37 -7.29
C ASN A 69 -10.88 -13.11 -6.64
N ILE A 70 -10.11 -12.02 -6.60
CA ILE A 70 -10.56 -10.75 -6.04
C ILE A 70 -11.69 -10.15 -6.90
N CYS A 71 -11.61 -10.26 -8.23
CA CYS A 71 -12.68 -9.78 -9.12
C CYS A 71 -14.02 -10.50 -8.92
N LEU A 72 -14.00 -11.78 -8.56
CA LEU A 72 -15.19 -12.62 -8.39
C LEU A 72 -15.63 -12.76 -6.93
N SER A 73 -14.87 -12.19 -5.99
CA SER A 73 -15.12 -12.35 -4.57
C SER A 73 -16.33 -11.52 -4.11
N GLU A 74 -17.18 -12.16 -3.31
CA GLU A 74 -18.30 -11.49 -2.62
C GLU A 74 -17.87 -10.91 -1.26
N ASN A 75 -16.66 -11.24 -0.79
CA ASN A 75 -16.16 -10.84 0.53
C ASN A 75 -14.93 -9.94 0.43
N ILE A 76 -15.17 -8.73 -0.09
CA ILE A 76 -14.16 -7.68 -0.27
C ILE A 76 -13.46 -7.30 1.05
N VAL A 77 -14.15 -7.43 2.19
CA VAL A 77 -13.56 -7.15 3.51
C VAL A 77 -12.46 -8.15 3.84
N ALA A 78 -12.69 -9.45 3.57
CA ALA A 78 -11.69 -10.48 3.75
C ALA A 78 -10.50 -10.32 2.78
N ASP A 79 -10.76 -10.00 1.51
CA ASP A 79 -9.70 -9.79 0.54
C ASP A 79 -8.83 -8.58 0.88
N ARG A 80 -9.44 -7.48 1.35
CA ARG A 80 -8.73 -6.30 1.82
C ARG A 80 -7.85 -6.61 3.03
N ALA A 81 -8.35 -7.38 3.99
CA ALA A 81 -7.56 -7.80 5.16
C ALA A 81 -6.38 -8.68 4.73
N ARG A 82 -6.62 -9.68 3.88
CA ARG A 82 -5.59 -10.58 3.36
C ARG A 82 -4.55 -9.85 2.51
N PHE A 83 -4.97 -8.85 1.74
CA PHE A 83 -4.06 -7.95 1.02
C PHE A 83 -3.13 -7.20 1.99
N ALA A 84 -3.70 -6.62 3.05
CA ALA A 84 -2.90 -5.91 4.07
C ALA A 84 -1.84 -6.83 4.69
N GLU A 85 -2.23 -8.05 5.10
CA GLU A 85 -1.33 -9.04 5.70
C GLU A 85 -0.17 -9.41 4.76
N ILE A 86 -0.47 -9.74 3.51
CA ILE A 86 0.53 -10.15 2.52
C ILE A 86 1.44 -8.97 2.16
N TYR A 87 0.88 -7.77 1.99
CA TYR A 87 1.64 -6.57 1.69
C TYR A 87 2.66 -6.25 2.78
N GLN A 88 2.22 -6.27 4.04
CA GLN A 88 3.09 -6.06 5.19
C GLN A 88 4.20 -7.12 5.26
N ALA A 89 3.87 -8.40 5.07
CA ALA A 89 4.85 -9.48 5.06
C ALA A 89 5.92 -9.31 3.96
N ILE A 90 5.53 -8.90 2.75
CA ILE A 90 6.47 -8.65 1.65
C ILE A 90 7.33 -7.43 1.94
N LYS A 91 6.72 -6.34 2.45
CA LYS A 91 7.44 -5.11 2.77
C LYS A 91 8.50 -5.36 3.84
N SER A 92 8.14 -6.00 4.94
CA SER A 92 9.09 -6.36 6.01
C SER A 92 10.17 -7.33 5.53
N GLY A 93 9.87 -8.23 4.60
CA GLY A 93 10.86 -9.12 4.00
C GLY A 93 11.84 -8.41 3.05
N LYS A 94 11.41 -7.34 2.36
CA LYS A 94 12.27 -6.51 1.51
C LYS A 94 13.17 -5.57 2.32
N GLU A 95 12.73 -5.10 3.49
CA GLU A 95 13.52 -4.23 4.37
C GLU A 95 14.67 -4.98 5.10
N GLN A 96 14.60 -6.31 5.19
CA GLN A 96 15.61 -7.15 5.84
C GLN A 96 16.72 -7.63 4.89
N LYS A 97 16.68 -7.28 3.61
CA LYS A 97 17.58 -7.77 2.57
C LYS A 97 18.38 -6.63 1.94
#